data_AF-A0A2V0RI86-F1
#
_entry.id   AF-A0A2V0RI86-F1
#
_cell.length_a   1.000
_cell.length_b   1.000
_cell.length_c   1.000
_cell.angle_alpha   90.00
_cell.angle_beta   90.00
_cell.angle_gamma   90.00
#
_symmetry.space_group_name_H-M   'P 1'
#
loop_
_entity.id
_entity.type
_entity.pdbx_description
1 polymer ?
#
loop_
_entity_poly.entity_id
_entity_poly.type
_entity_poly.pdbx_seq_one_letter_code
_entity_poly.pdbx_strand_id
1 'polypeptide(L)'
;MFSELSLSVIQRPKRDGFRAAKFAYITNLHDPAARTHETEMDGPQDGEFDPAKIDVLANRMAASTTQVRKHLSMIHQAMLETLSPGETKHIAEAVKNKKRIDLQSLLCTGLARNLSKDGYVLLTDELLLKSAGGVVYTEPIVIQEVDNFTLHVDVPYSGTARILDYATSPDGIPRVTPIVTDMRIHSGSNEVIISSAITRDPYAPFGAVTTALNVHTMGTAFNRLVDILEKAEFATIGDRDRCPFIVESGELGDGTIIIHAFPQIDGSALTNWMEYSTQTMKRMLTSMLNTLSNKMIPQAYTATRLGGQFPIDFYTILGNYVDGMNGIMQPRKTVKASIQLEEILTSYYNCASTGKMNDRMRNTFKTLKTGNTPDNLSYMRQFIESYLTFTILFGVYDDFAKFNANVNGVQDVKRQERCGDVLKEFKVKGEYALDEFRNMASSMLTDLFNAPNRAVHLTKLAEECSKPIAIVNEYLKKPKH
;
A
#
# COMPACT_ATOMS: atom_id res chain seq x y z
N MET A 1 -16.32 -23.28 19.94
CA MET A 1 -15.10 -23.50 20.76
C MET A 1 -14.09 -22.40 20.47
N PHE A 2 -14.49 -21.12 20.63
CA PHE A 2 -13.64 -19.92 20.43
C PHE A 2 -13.66 -18.98 21.65
N SER A 3 -14.45 -19.31 22.69
CA SER A 3 -14.66 -18.50 23.89
C SER A 3 -13.43 -18.41 24.82
N GLU A 4 -12.35 -19.14 24.54
CA GLU A 4 -11.09 -19.11 25.30
C GLU A 4 -9.91 -18.53 24.50
N LEU A 5 -10.12 -18.16 23.24
CA LEU A 5 -9.08 -17.52 22.42
C LEU A 5 -9.02 -16.03 22.73
N SER A 6 -7.95 -15.57 23.38
CA SER A 6 -7.67 -14.14 23.47
C SER A 6 -6.91 -13.72 22.22
N LEU A 7 -7.53 -13.08 21.23
CA LEU A 7 -6.79 -12.53 20.08
C LEU A 7 -6.46 -11.06 20.30
N SER A 8 -5.23 -10.67 20.00
CA SER A 8 -4.77 -9.29 20.03
C SER A 8 -4.09 -8.94 18.71
N VAL A 9 -4.48 -7.83 18.11
CA VAL A 9 -3.78 -7.26 16.95
C VAL A 9 -2.85 -6.17 17.48
N ILE A 10 -1.55 -6.47 17.50
CA ILE A 10 -0.53 -5.55 18.01
C ILE A 10 0.05 -4.77 16.84
N GLN A 11 0.09 -3.46 17.01
CA GLN A 11 0.71 -2.55 16.05
C GLN A 11 2.23 -2.54 16.27
N ARG A 12 2.99 -3.01 15.29
CA ARG A 12 4.45 -2.92 15.25
C ARG A 12 4.87 -2.08 14.06
N PRO A 13 5.56 -0.95 14.28
CA PRO A 13 5.75 0.02 13.22
C PRO A 13 6.80 -0.47 12.19
N LYS A 14 7.63 -1.47 12.55
CA LYS A 14 8.59 -2.13 11.64
C LYS A 14 8.45 -3.65 11.62
N ARG A 15 8.18 -4.24 10.44
CA ARG A 15 8.18 -5.70 10.22
C ARG A 15 9.09 -6.08 9.06
N ASP A 16 9.79 -7.21 9.22
CA ASP A 16 10.63 -7.74 8.16
C ASP A 16 9.78 -8.40 7.06
N GLY A 17 10.06 -8.06 5.80
CA GLY A 17 9.34 -8.53 4.61
C GLY A 17 10.03 -8.10 3.33
N PHE A 18 9.45 -8.40 2.16
CA PHE A 18 10.09 -8.12 0.86
C PHE A 18 10.41 -6.63 0.61
N ARG A 19 9.68 -5.70 1.23
CA ARG A 19 9.95 -4.25 1.13
C ARG A 19 10.96 -3.70 2.13
N ALA A 20 11.20 -4.43 3.21
CA ALA A 20 12.10 -4.04 4.28
C ALA A 20 12.63 -5.33 4.94
N ALA A 21 13.68 -5.91 4.37
CA ALA A 21 14.22 -7.20 4.77
C ALA A 21 15.53 -7.03 5.52
N LYS A 22 15.64 -7.64 6.70
CA LYS A 22 16.92 -7.87 7.37
C LYS A 22 17.63 -9.08 6.78
N PHE A 23 18.93 -9.20 7.04
CA PHE A 23 19.73 -10.37 6.65
C PHE A 23 19.08 -11.68 7.11
N ALA A 24 18.66 -11.78 8.37
CA ALA A 24 18.00 -12.97 8.91
C ALA A 24 16.75 -13.40 8.12
N TYR A 25 15.94 -12.44 7.67
CA TYR A 25 14.76 -12.73 6.85
C TYR A 25 15.17 -13.31 5.49
N ILE A 26 16.22 -12.77 4.88
CA ILE A 26 16.77 -13.23 3.60
C ILE A 26 17.39 -14.62 3.74
N THR A 27 18.16 -14.87 4.81
CA THR A 27 18.70 -16.20 5.14
C THR A 27 17.58 -17.22 5.26
N ASN A 28 16.51 -16.92 6.00
CA ASN A 28 15.37 -17.83 6.14
C ASN A 28 14.64 -18.10 4.80
N LEU A 29 14.64 -17.14 3.87
CA LEU A 29 14.09 -17.32 2.52
C LEU A 29 15.02 -18.16 1.63
N HIS A 30 16.33 -17.96 1.73
CA HIS A 30 17.31 -18.66 0.92
C HIS A 30 17.54 -20.09 1.43
N ASP A 31 17.85 -20.23 2.71
CA ASP A 31 18.21 -21.48 3.38
C ASP A 31 17.37 -21.64 4.66
N PRO A 32 16.15 -22.17 4.56
CA PRO A 32 15.29 -22.41 5.71
C PRO A 32 15.82 -23.45 6.69
N ALA A 33 16.85 -24.24 6.34
CA ALA A 33 17.49 -25.18 7.24
C ALA A 33 18.55 -24.49 8.13
N ALA A 34 19.05 -23.32 7.71
CA ALA A 34 20.01 -22.50 8.47
C ALA A 34 19.37 -21.67 9.61
N ARG A 35 18.19 -22.04 10.11
CA ARG A 35 17.53 -21.36 11.25
C ARG A 35 18.43 -21.39 12.47
N THR A 36 19.11 -20.27 12.75
CA THR A 36 19.82 -20.10 14.01
C THR A 36 18.79 -19.82 15.11
N HIS A 37 18.87 -20.52 16.25
CA HIS A 37 17.99 -20.32 17.41
C HIS A 37 17.90 -18.84 17.89
N GLU A 38 18.87 -17.99 17.56
CA GLU A 38 18.82 -16.54 17.83
C GLU A 38 17.83 -15.74 16.94
N THR A 39 17.26 -16.33 15.89
CA THR A 39 16.20 -15.69 15.07
C THR A 39 14.82 -15.63 15.75
N GLU A 40 14.76 -16.15 16.99
CA GLU A 40 13.57 -16.23 17.82
C GLU A 40 12.93 -14.89 18.22
N MET A 41 13.54 -13.73 17.94
CA MET A 41 13.02 -12.45 18.46
C MET A 41 12.19 -11.58 17.52
N ASP A 42 12.09 -11.84 16.21
CA ASP A 42 11.20 -11.04 15.33
C ASP A 42 10.71 -11.74 14.05
N GLY A 43 11.08 -13.01 13.83
CA GLY A 43 10.54 -13.86 12.76
C GLY A 43 9.50 -14.84 13.31
N PRO A 44 8.62 -15.41 12.45
CA PRO A 44 7.74 -16.49 12.89
C PRO A 44 8.59 -17.67 13.37
N GLN A 45 8.68 -17.82 14.70
CA GLN A 45 9.22 -19.00 15.36
C GLN A 45 8.42 -20.20 14.82
N ASP A 46 9.11 -21.18 14.25
CA ASP A 46 8.64 -22.55 13.93
C ASP A 46 7.36 -22.72 13.09
N GLY A 47 7.31 -22.25 11.86
CA GLY A 47 6.41 -22.82 10.85
C GLY A 47 7.23 -23.19 9.63
N GLU A 48 6.88 -24.25 8.92
CA GLU A 48 7.55 -24.77 7.72
C GLU A 48 8.04 -23.65 6.78
N PHE A 49 9.18 -23.89 6.11
CA PHE A 49 9.49 -23.13 4.90
C PHE A 49 8.24 -23.18 4.02
N ASP A 50 7.77 -22.01 3.60
CA ASP A 50 6.67 -21.94 2.66
C ASP A 50 7.28 -21.59 1.29
N PRO A 51 7.58 -22.59 0.43
CA PRO A 51 7.99 -22.36 -0.95
C PRO A 51 7.05 -21.38 -1.65
N ALA A 52 5.76 -21.36 -1.26
CA ALA A 52 4.76 -20.48 -1.84
C ALA A 52 5.10 -18.99 -1.63
N LYS A 53 5.88 -18.59 -0.62
CA LYS A 53 6.28 -17.17 -0.45
C LYS A 53 7.17 -16.67 -1.59
N ILE A 54 8.10 -17.51 -2.05
CA ILE A 54 8.96 -17.14 -3.18
C ILE A 54 8.16 -17.22 -4.48
N ASP A 55 7.27 -18.21 -4.62
CA ASP A 55 6.41 -18.33 -5.80
C ASP A 55 5.44 -17.15 -5.92
N VAL A 56 4.83 -16.71 -4.81
CA VAL A 56 3.99 -15.52 -4.74
C VAL A 56 4.78 -14.26 -5.11
N LEU A 57 6.01 -14.11 -4.60
CA LEU A 57 6.87 -12.98 -4.97
C LEU A 57 7.23 -13.01 -6.46
N ALA A 58 7.60 -14.18 -7.00
CA ALA A 58 7.95 -14.36 -8.39
C ALA A 58 6.77 -14.03 -9.32
N ASN A 59 5.58 -14.53 -9.00
CA ASN A 59 4.34 -14.20 -9.71
C ASN A 59 4.05 -12.69 -9.68
N ARG A 60 4.19 -12.05 -8.51
CA ARG A 60 4.00 -10.60 -8.38
C ARG A 60 4.99 -9.79 -9.22
N MET A 61 6.22 -10.27 -9.32
CA MET A 61 7.28 -9.64 -10.11
C MET A 61 7.18 -9.98 -11.61
N ALA A 62 6.23 -10.83 -12.03
CA ALA A 62 6.17 -11.42 -13.37
C ALA A 62 7.52 -12.07 -13.78
N ALA A 63 8.17 -12.74 -12.82
CA ALA A 63 9.45 -13.40 -13.01
C ALA A 63 9.34 -14.91 -12.71
N SER A 64 10.27 -15.70 -13.22
CA SER A 64 10.32 -17.12 -12.88
C SER A 64 10.84 -17.34 -11.46
N THR A 65 10.24 -18.27 -10.71
CA THR A 65 10.72 -18.68 -9.38
C THR A 65 12.21 -19.03 -9.40
N THR A 66 12.68 -19.74 -10.43
CA THR A 66 14.09 -20.16 -10.58
C THR A 66 15.03 -18.95 -10.62
N GLN A 67 14.69 -17.93 -11.42
CA GLN A 67 15.51 -16.71 -11.48
C GLN A 67 15.47 -15.95 -10.17
N VAL A 68 14.29 -15.81 -9.54
CA VAL A 68 14.18 -15.16 -8.23
C VAL A 68 15.04 -15.85 -7.18
N ARG A 69 15.03 -17.19 -7.12
CA ARG A 69 15.90 -17.96 -6.20
C ARG A 69 17.38 -17.77 -6.48
N LYS A 70 17.78 -17.78 -7.76
CA LYS A 70 19.17 -17.52 -8.16
C LYS A 70 19.63 -16.14 -7.66
N HIS A 71 18.84 -15.10 -7.90
CA HIS A 71 19.17 -13.74 -7.47
C HIS A 71 19.13 -13.56 -5.96
N LEU A 72 18.18 -14.21 -5.26
CA LEU A 72 18.13 -14.23 -3.81
C LEU A 72 19.41 -14.82 -3.19
N SER A 73 19.93 -15.92 -3.77
CA SER A 73 21.19 -16.52 -3.32
C SER A 73 22.38 -15.56 -3.51
N MET A 74 22.45 -14.87 -4.65
CA MET A 74 23.49 -13.85 -4.89
C MET A 74 23.39 -12.67 -3.92
N ILE A 75 22.18 -12.18 -3.63
CA ILE A 75 21.95 -11.12 -2.63
C ILE A 75 22.37 -11.57 -1.24
N HIS A 76 22.02 -12.79 -0.83
CA HIS A 76 22.41 -13.32 0.47
C HIS A 76 23.93 -13.42 0.61
N GLN A 77 24.63 -13.92 -0.42
CA GLN A 77 26.09 -13.97 -0.43
C GLN A 77 26.71 -12.57 -0.38
N ALA A 78 26.18 -11.62 -1.17
CA ALA A 78 26.65 -10.24 -1.18
C ALA A 78 26.49 -9.57 0.19
N MET A 79 25.31 -9.68 0.81
CA MET A 79 25.09 -9.14 2.16
C MET A 79 26.01 -9.77 3.21
N LEU A 80 26.26 -11.08 3.12
CA LEU A 80 27.18 -11.76 4.05
C LEU A 80 28.60 -11.19 3.92
N GLU A 81 29.07 -10.95 2.69
CA GLU A 81 30.37 -10.35 2.42
C GLU A 81 30.47 -8.89 2.89
N THR A 82 29.40 -8.10 2.72
CA THR A 82 29.33 -6.72 3.21
C THR A 82 29.31 -6.67 4.75
N LEU A 83 28.55 -7.54 5.40
CA LEU A 83 28.31 -7.48 6.84
C LEU A 83 29.42 -8.15 7.66
N SER A 84 30.09 -9.15 7.09
CA SER A 84 31.19 -9.90 7.72
C SER A 84 32.31 -10.17 6.70
N PRO A 85 33.05 -9.14 6.26
CA PRO A 85 34.09 -9.29 5.24
C PRO A 85 35.25 -10.18 5.74
N GLY A 86 35.66 -11.16 4.94
CA GLY A 86 36.85 -11.97 5.20
C GLY A 86 36.70 -13.09 6.25
N GLU A 87 35.56 -13.18 6.93
CA GLU A 87 35.30 -14.24 7.92
C GLU A 87 34.34 -15.29 7.35
N THR A 88 34.85 -16.50 7.14
CA THR A 88 34.10 -17.55 6.43
C THR A 88 32.94 -18.15 7.24
N LYS A 89 32.64 -17.74 8.49
CA LYS A 89 31.84 -18.60 9.40
C LYS A 89 30.93 -17.96 10.47
N HIS A 90 30.61 -16.67 10.44
CA HIS A 90 29.68 -16.13 11.43
C HIS A 90 28.39 -15.57 10.83
N ILE A 91 27.59 -16.45 10.21
CA ILE A 91 26.16 -16.18 9.90
C ILE A 91 25.45 -15.61 11.14
N ALA A 92 25.76 -16.13 12.33
CA ALA A 92 25.24 -15.64 13.60
C ALA A 92 25.56 -14.16 13.87
N GLU A 93 26.72 -13.64 13.44
CA GLU A 93 27.06 -12.23 13.58
C GLU A 93 26.36 -11.35 12.55
N ALA A 94 26.29 -11.80 11.29
CA ALA A 94 25.53 -11.11 10.26
C ALA A 94 24.03 -11.00 10.62
N VAL A 95 23.47 -12.03 11.28
CA VAL A 95 22.08 -12.04 11.80
C VAL A 95 21.85 -11.01 12.90
N LYS A 96 22.87 -10.62 13.67
CA LYS A 96 22.75 -9.55 14.70
C LYS A 96 22.58 -8.16 14.08
N ASN A 97 22.87 -8.00 12.79
CA ASN A 97 22.70 -6.73 12.10
C ASN A 97 21.21 -6.38 11.93
N LYS A 98 20.84 -5.15 12.33
CA LYS A 98 19.46 -4.66 12.30
C LYS A 98 19.09 -3.86 11.05
N LYS A 99 20.04 -3.65 10.12
CA LYS A 99 19.83 -2.88 8.89
C LYS A 99 18.91 -3.63 7.93
N ARG A 100 18.18 -2.87 7.13
CA ARG A 100 17.16 -3.38 6.21
C ARG A 100 17.37 -2.86 4.79
N ILE A 101 16.94 -3.67 3.83
CA ILE A 101 16.94 -3.33 2.41
C ILE A 101 15.55 -3.58 1.79
N ASP A 102 15.20 -2.85 0.73
CA ASP A 102 14.07 -3.27 -0.12
C ASP A 102 14.53 -4.43 -1.00
N LEU A 103 14.30 -5.65 -0.51
CA LEU A 103 14.67 -6.88 -1.19
C LEU A 103 13.99 -7.01 -2.55
N GLN A 104 12.72 -6.59 -2.68
CA GLN A 104 11.99 -6.66 -3.94
C GLN A 104 12.61 -5.72 -4.98
N SER A 105 12.89 -4.47 -4.61
CA SER A 105 13.52 -3.51 -5.52
C SER A 105 14.95 -3.94 -5.90
N LEU A 106 15.70 -4.51 -4.96
CA LEU A 106 17.03 -5.07 -5.23
C LEU A 106 16.97 -6.28 -6.18
N LEU A 107 16.00 -7.19 -5.99
CA LEU A 107 15.73 -8.30 -6.91
C LEU A 107 15.34 -7.79 -8.30
N CYS A 108 14.42 -6.83 -8.40
CA CYS A 108 14.00 -6.23 -9.68
C CYS A 108 15.20 -5.63 -10.42
N THR A 109 16.05 -4.89 -9.71
CA THR A 109 17.26 -4.27 -10.26
C THR A 109 18.19 -5.31 -10.85
N GLY A 110 18.49 -6.37 -10.10
CA GLY A 110 19.40 -7.39 -10.60
C GLY A 110 18.82 -8.29 -11.68
N LEU A 111 17.51 -8.56 -11.67
CA LEU A 111 16.84 -9.27 -12.76
C LEU A 111 16.85 -8.45 -14.04
N ALA A 112 16.47 -7.17 -13.96
CA ALA A 112 16.40 -6.27 -15.12
C ALA A 112 17.78 -6.00 -15.75
N ARG A 113 18.81 -5.88 -14.92
CA ARG A 113 20.19 -5.61 -15.35
C ARG A 113 21.05 -6.87 -15.47
N ASN A 114 20.50 -8.06 -15.21
CA ASN A 114 21.21 -9.34 -15.14
C ASN A 114 22.51 -9.26 -14.32
N LEU A 115 22.43 -8.72 -13.10
CA LEU A 115 23.59 -8.49 -12.25
C LEU A 115 24.27 -9.80 -11.83
N SER A 116 25.61 -9.76 -11.80
CA SER A 116 26.43 -10.75 -11.11
C SER A 116 26.38 -10.55 -9.60
N LYS A 117 26.94 -11.51 -8.85
CA LYS A 117 27.17 -11.37 -7.41
C LYS A 117 27.95 -10.10 -7.06
N ASP A 118 29.03 -9.80 -7.78
CA ASP A 118 29.85 -8.60 -7.52
C ASP A 118 29.06 -7.30 -7.71
N GLY A 119 28.14 -7.28 -8.68
CA GLY A 119 27.20 -6.16 -8.84
C GLY A 119 26.26 -5.99 -7.65
N TYR A 120 25.85 -7.09 -7.02
CA TYR A 120 25.08 -7.04 -5.78
C TYR A 120 25.91 -6.57 -4.58
N VAL A 121 27.18 -7.00 -4.47
CA VAL A 121 28.09 -6.55 -3.40
C VAL A 121 28.21 -5.02 -3.41
N LEU A 122 28.43 -4.42 -4.59
CA LEU A 122 28.49 -2.95 -4.71
C LEU A 122 27.21 -2.26 -4.22
N LEU A 123 26.04 -2.79 -4.60
CA LEU A 123 24.76 -2.23 -4.16
C LEU A 123 24.51 -2.43 -2.66
N THR A 124 24.81 -3.61 -2.11
CA THR A 124 24.60 -3.90 -0.69
C THR A 124 25.56 -3.11 0.19
N ASP A 125 26.81 -2.92 -0.25
CA ASP A 125 27.77 -2.05 0.42
C ASP A 125 27.22 -0.63 0.55
N GLU A 126 26.75 -0.02 -0.56
CA GLU A 126 26.18 1.33 -0.53
C GLU A 126 24.94 1.41 0.37
N LEU A 127 23.99 0.48 0.23
CA LEU A 127 22.74 0.45 0.99
C LEU A 127 22.97 0.27 2.49
N LEU A 128 23.85 -0.67 2.86
CA LEU A 128 24.08 -1.02 4.26
C LEU A 128 24.98 0.01 4.93
N LEU A 129 26.02 0.54 4.28
CA LEU A 129 26.92 1.52 4.90
C LEU A 129 26.20 2.84 5.25
N LYS A 130 25.19 3.22 4.46
CA LYS A 130 24.45 4.49 4.64
C LYS A 130 23.20 4.39 5.53
N SER A 131 22.83 3.18 5.97
CA SER A 131 21.59 2.95 6.74
C SER A 131 21.77 3.11 8.26
N ALA A 132 20.96 3.99 8.87
CA ALA A 132 20.68 4.03 10.30
C ALA A 132 19.38 3.28 10.65
N GLY A 133 19.20 2.06 10.12
CA GLY A 133 18.07 1.17 10.47
C GLY A 133 16.84 1.24 9.54
N GLY A 134 16.84 2.14 8.54
CA GLY A 134 15.84 2.26 7.49
C GLY A 134 16.29 1.74 6.12
N VAL A 135 15.35 1.68 5.16
CA VAL A 135 15.63 1.36 3.76
C VAL A 135 16.08 2.61 3.01
N VAL A 136 17.16 2.48 2.23
CA VAL A 136 17.81 3.59 1.52
C VAL A 136 17.51 3.48 0.02
N TYR A 137 17.00 4.57 -0.56
CA TYR A 137 16.80 4.79 -2.00
C TYR A 137 17.69 5.92 -2.50
N THR A 138 17.90 6.95 -1.67
CA THR A 138 18.76 8.10 -1.95
C THR A 138 19.59 8.46 -0.73
N GLU A 139 20.59 9.32 -0.91
CA GLU A 139 21.12 10.08 0.24
C GLU A 139 20.00 10.89 0.91
N PRO A 140 20.07 11.17 2.22
CA PRO A 140 19.13 12.06 2.90
C PRO A 140 19.11 13.45 2.23
N ILE A 141 17.95 13.79 1.67
CA ILE A 141 17.70 15.05 0.98
C ILE A 141 17.29 16.12 2.00
N VAL A 142 17.92 17.29 1.92
CA VAL A 142 17.52 18.45 2.71
C VAL A 142 16.25 19.06 2.13
N ILE A 143 15.25 19.26 2.98
CA ILE A 143 14.00 19.94 2.62
C ILE A 143 14.26 21.44 2.62
N GLN A 144 14.00 22.10 1.51
CA GLN A 144 14.15 23.54 1.36
C GLN A 144 12.80 24.23 1.58
N GLU A 145 12.75 25.19 2.49
CA GLU A 145 11.59 26.08 2.61
C GLU A 145 11.77 27.22 1.61
N VAL A 146 11.00 27.21 0.52
CA VAL A 146 11.04 28.28 -0.49
C VAL A 146 10.32 29.51 0.04
N ASP A 147 9.15 29.28 0.66
CA ASP A 147 8.37 30.29 1.35
C ASP A 147 7.47 29.64 2.44
N ASN A 148 6.57 30.45 3.01
CA ASN A 148 5.65 30.04 4.08
C ASN A 148 4.59 29.00 3.64
N PHE A 149 4.47 28.75 2.33
CA PHE A 149 3.49 27.85 1.72
C PHE A 149 4.14 26.67 1.00
N THR A 150 5.32 26.86 0.43
CA THR A 150 5.96 25.88 -0.46
C THR A 150 7.22 25.27 0.15
N LEU A 151 7.27 23.94 0.13
CA LEU A 151 8.46 23.13 0.43
C LEU A 151 9.00 22.48 -0.84
N HIS A 152 10.32 22.49 -1.01
CA HIS A 152 11.01 21.78 -2.08
C HIS A 152 11.81 20.59 -1.54
N VAL A 153 11.70 19.46 -2.22
CA VAL A 153 12.48 18.24 -1.97
C VAL A 153 13.18 17.87 -3.28
N ASP A 154 14.44 18.32 -3.40
CA ASP A 154 15.23 18.18 -4.62
C ASP A 154 16.22 17.03 -4.50
N VAL A 155 16.11 16.04 -5.40
CA VAL A 155 17.10 14.97 -5.53
C VAL A 155 18.14 15.42 -6.56
N PRO A 156 19.38 15.76 -6.17
CA PRO A 156 20.38 16.17 -7.15
C PRO A 156 20.64 15.03 -8.13
N TYR A 157 20.47 15.27 -9.44
CA TYR A 157 20.76 14.30 -10.51
C TYR A 157 22.27 14.15 -10.75
N SER A 158 23.01 13.89 -9.68
CA SER A 158 24.34 13.29 -9.80
C SER A 158 24.14 11.79 -9.64
N GLY A 159 24.82 10.97 -10.45
CA GLY A 159 24.75 9.50 -10.37
C GLY A 159 25.13 8.92 -9.00
N THR A 160 25.55 9.75 -8.06
CA THR A 160 25.87 9.46 -6.66
C THR A 160 24.68 9.62 -5.70
N ALA A 161 23.59 10.28 -6.09
CA ALA A 161 22.49 10.60 -5.16
C ALA A 161 21.41 9.52 -5.08
N ARG A 162 21.25 8.69 -6.12
CA ARG A 162 20.23 7.64 -6.20
C ARG A 162 20.89 6.27 -6.17
N ILE A 163 20.63 5.55 -5.09
CA ILE A 163 21.29 4.29 -4.73
C ILE A 163 20.45 3.09 -5.18
N LEU A 164 19.12 3.17 -4.98
CA LEU A 164 18.19 2.10 -5.34
C LEU A 164 16.90 2.66 -5.93
N ASP A 165 16.41 2.03 -7.00
CA ASP A 165 15.15 2.36 -7.63
C ASP A 165 14.01 1.57 -7.00
N TYR A 166 12.95 2.24 -6.52
CA TYR A 166 11.73 1.53 -6.11
C TYR A 166 11.06 0.90 -7.34
N ALA A 167 10.90 -0.43 -7.31
CA ALA A 167 10.22 -1.18 -8.36
C ALA A 167 9.40 -2.33 -7.77
N THR A 168 8.33 -2.72 -8.48
CA THR A 168 7.54 -3.92 -8.12
C THR A 168 7.83 -5.08 -9.05
N SER A 169 8.18 -4.78 -10.30
CA SER A 169 8.60 -5.75 -11.32
C SER A 169 9.96 -5.35 -11.93
N PRO A 170 10.73 -6.30 -12.50
CA PRO A 170 11.95 -5.99 -13.23
C PRO A 170 11.73 -4.99 -14.38
N ASP A 171 10.58 -5.06 -15.06
CA ASP A 171 10.25 -4.18 -16.20
C ASP A 171 10.05 -2.71 -15.82
N GLY A 172 9.89 -2.41 -14.52
CA GLY A 172 9.89 -1.05 -14.00
C GLY A 172 11.26 -0.38 -14.04
N ILE A 173 12.36 -1.15 -13.94
CA ILE A 173 13.72 -0.61 -13.82
C ILE A 173 14.18 0.12 -15.08
N PRO A 174 14.01 -0.41 -16.31
CA PRO A 174 14.34 0.33 -17.54
C PRO A 174 13.47 1.58 -17.77
N ARG A 175 12.37 1.72 -17.02
CA ARG A 175 11.38 2.81 -17.15
C ARG A 175 11.48 3.82 -16.02
N VAL A 176 12.58 3.80 -15.28
CA VAL A 176 12.96 4.90 -14.40
C VAL A 176 13.33 6.07 -15.29
N THR A 177 12.49 7.09 -15.30
CA THR A 177 12.77 8.31 -16.07
C THR A 177 13.48 9.33 -15.18
N PRO A 178 14.54 10.00 -15.67
CA PRO A 178 15.18 11.12 -15.00
C PRO A 178 14.19 12.23 -14.62
N ILE A 179 14.65 13.22 -13.85
CA ILE A 179 13.84 14.38 -13.45
C ILE A 179 13.46 15.18 -14.69
N VAL A 180 12.27 14.93 -15.23
CA VAL A 180 11.69 15.67 -16.36
C VAL A 180 10.41 16.39 -15.94
N THR A 181 9.83 16.03 -14.78
CA THR A 181 8.54 16.54 -14.34
C THR A 181 8.42 16.42 -12.81
N ASP A 182 8.17 17.54 -12.13
CA ASP A 182 8.01 17.56 -10.67
C ASP A 182 6.70 16.90 -10.24
N MET A 183 6.72 16.17 -9.13
CA MET A 183 5.50 15.75 -8.44
C MET A 183 5.15 16.80 -7.39
N ARG A 184 3.94 17.36 -7.44
CA ARG A 184 3.47 18.33 -6.45
C ARG A 184 2.37 17.72 -5.61
N ILE A 185 2.45 17.91 -4.29
CA ILE A 185 1.43 17.48 -3.33
C ILE A 185 0.82 18.73 -2.72
N HIS A 186 -0.50 18.86 -2.82
CA HIS A 186 -1.23 20.06 -2.45
C HIS A 186 -2.01 19.83 -1.16
N SER A 187 -1.89 20.76 -0.20
CA SER A 187 -2.68 20.79 1.03
C SER A 187 -3.17 22.21 1.32
N GLY A 188 -4.36 22.53 0.81
CA GLY A 188 -4.93 23.86 0.92
C GLY A 188 -4.08 24.91 0.21
N SER A 189 -3.42 25.79 0.98
CA SER A 189 -2.52 26.82 0.45
C SER A 189 -1.06 26.38 0.47
N ASN A 190 -0.76 25.23 1.08
CA ASN A 190 0.60 24.71 1.16
C ASN A 190 0.83 23.70 0.05
N GLU A 191 2.06 23.60 -0.43
CA GLU A 191 2.46 22.58 -1.38
C GLU A 191 3.86 22.02 -1.06
N VAL A 192 4.07 20.77 -1.47
CA VAL A 192 5.37 20.11 -1.48
C VAL A 192 5.69 19.80 -2.93
N ILE A 193 6.80 20.32 -3.42
CA ILE A 193 7.33 20.07 -4.77
C ILE A 193 8.48 19.07 -4.63
N ILE A 194 8.35 17.94 -5.32
CA ILE A 194 9.29 16.84 -5.30
C ILE A 194 9.91 16.70 -6.69
N SER A 195 11.18 17.10 -6.79
CA SER A 195 11.98 17.00 -8.00
C SER A 195 12.87 15.76 -7.89
N SER A 196 12.32 14.61 -8.33
CA SER A 196 12.98 13.30 -8.27
C SER A 196 12.76 12.51 -9.56
N ALA A 197 13.69 11.59 -9.86
CA ALA A 197 13.41 10.56 -10.84
C ALA A 197 12.20 9.72 -10.39
N ILE A 198 11.39 9.32 -11.36
CA ILE A 198 10.15 8.58 -11.12
C ILE A 198 10.24 7.19 -11.76
N THR A 199 9.71 6.19 -11.09
CA THR A 199 9.55 4.85 -11.66
C THR A 199 8.17 4.75 -12.29
N ARG A 200 8.12 4.45 -13.60
CA ARG A 200 6.89 4.12 -14.33
C ARG A 200 6.86 2.63 -14.61
N ASP A 201 6.40 1.86 -13.64
CA ASP A 201 6.33 0.41 -13.78
C ASP A 201 4.95 0.02 -14.38
N PRO A 202 4.90 -0.57 -15.59
CA PRO A 202 3.65 -0.94 -16.25
C PRO A 202 2.92 -2.06 -15.49
N TYR A 203 3.64 -2.78 -14.63
CA TYR A 203 3.12 -3.80 -13.73
C TYR A 203 3.12 -3.33 -12.27
N ALA A 204 3.56 -2.09 -11.98
CA ALA A 204 3.21 -1.48 -10.71
C ALA A 204 1.70 -1.43 -10.66
N PRO A 205 1.11 -1.82 -9.51
CA PRO A 205 -0.32 -1.99 -9.37
C PRO A 205 -1.01 -0.77 -9.96
N PHE A 206 -1.64 -1.01 -11.11
CA PHE A 206 -2.56 -0.12 -11.77
C PHE A 206 -1.94 1.17 -12.37
N GLY A 207 -0.71 1.08 -12.90
CA GLY A 207 -0.13 2.16 -13.73
C GLY A 207 0.26 3.42 -12.95
N ALA A 208 0.60 3.26 -11.67
CA ALA A 208 1.05 4.35 -10.81
C ALA A 208 2.44 4.87 -11.22
N VAL A 209 2.66 6.17 -11.04
CA VAL A 209 3.97 6.81 -11.07
C VAL A 209 4.48 6.88 -9.64
N THR A 210 5.66 6.30 -9.41
CA THR A 210 6.21 6.19 -8.06
C THR A 210 7.47 7.03 -7.87
N THR A 211 7.54 7.74 -6.75
CA THR A 211 8.76 8.37 -6.24
C THR A 211 9.13 7.70 -4.91
N ALA A 212 10.41 7.39 -4.71
CA ALA A 212 10.94 6.87 -3.46
C ALA A 212 12.25 7.60 -3.12
N LEU A 213 12.33 8.20 -1.94
CA LEU A 213 13.46 9.03 -1.53
C LEU A 213 13.64 9.01 -0.02
N ASN A 214 14.84 9.36 0.44
CA ASN A 214 15.15 9.59 1.84
C ASN A 214 15.27 11.10 2.10
N VAL A 215 14.51 11.67 3.02
CA VAL A 215 14.62 13.04 3.50
C VAL A 215 15.36 13.11 4.84
N HIS A 216 16.00 14.23 5.07
CA HIS A 216 16.59 14.56 6.36
C HIS A 216 15.48 14.84 7.39
N THR A 217 15.50 14.11 8.50
CA THR A 217 14.43 14.18 9.52
C THR A 217 14.66 15.22 10.61
N MET A 218 15.87 15.78 10.70
CA MET A 218 16.16 16.82 11.69
C MET A 218 15.71 18.19 11.17
N GLY A 219 14.93 18.91 11.97
CA GLY A 219 14.54 20.30 11.71
C GLY A 219 13.03 20.54 11.62
N THR A 220 12.63 21.81 11.58
CA THR A 220 11.22 22.22 11.50
C THR A 220 10.60 21.94 10.13
N ALA A 221 11.38 22.03 9.06
CA ALA A 221 10.96 21.76 7.69
C ALA A 221 10.42 20.33 7.52
N PHE A 222 11.04 19.36 8.21
CA PHE A 222 10.58 17.97 8.20
C PHE A 222 9.22 17.82 8.87
N ASN A 223 9.00 18.42 10.04
CA ASN A 223 7.68 18.39 10.69
C ASN A 223 6.61 19.06 9.82
N ARG A 224 6.96 20.17 9.16
CA ARG A 224 6.07 20.85 8.22
C ARG A 224 5.75 19.99 6.98
N LEU A 225 6.74 19.25 6.46
CA LEU A 225 6.53 18.28 5.39
C LEU A 225 5.54 17.20 5.82
N VAL A 226 5.75 16.61 7.00
CA VAL A 226 4.81 15.62 7.57
C VAL A 226 3.41 16.19 7.67
N ASP A 227 3.25 17.39 8.26
CA ASP A 227 1.95 18.05 8.40
C ASP A 227 1.24 18.29 7.06
N ILE A 228 1.98 18.68 6.02
CA ILE A 228 1.42 18.89 4.68
C ILE A 228 1.00 17.56 4.05
N LEU A 229 1.86 16.53 4.12
CA LEU A 229 1.55 15.20 3.59
C LEU A 229 0.36 14.56 4.29
N GLU A 230 0.21 14.75 5.61
CA GLU A 230 -0.93 14.24 6.39
C GLU A 230 -2.26 14.92 6.02
N LYS A 231 -2.21 16.15 5.51
CA LYS A 231 -3.40 16.94 5.12
C LYS A 231 -3.53 17.10 3.62
N ALA A 232 -2.81 16.30 2.85
CA ALA A 232 -2.76 16.45 1.41
C ALA A 232 -4.08 16.05 0.75
N GLU A 233 -4.50 16.86 -0.22
CA GLU A 233 -5.82 16.82 -0.84
C GLU A 233 -5.78 16.19 -2.24
N PHE A 234 -4.70 16.39 -2.98
CA PHE A 234 -4.43 15.79 -4.29
C PHE A 234 -2.95 15.94 -4.65
N ALA A 235 -2.51 15.22 -5.67
CA ALA A 235 -1.21 15.40 -6.29
C ALA A 235 -1.34 15.89 -7.74
N THR A 236 -0.28 16.43 -8.29
CA THR A 236 -0.10 16.67 -9.73
C THR A 236 1.27 16.17 -10.18
N ILE A 237 1.37 15.78 -11.46
CA ILE A 237 2.66 15.43 -12.08
C ILE A 237 2.95 16.47 -13.17
N GLY A 238 3.79 17.44 -12.84
CA GLY A 238 4.00 18.65 -13.64
C GLY A 238 2.80 19.58 -13.53
N ASP A 239 2.54 20.30 -14.63
CA ASP A 239 1.36 21.16 -14.76
C ASP A 239 0.10 20.39 -15.22
N ARG A 240 0.07 19.07 -14.96
CA ARG A 240 -1.04 18.19 -15.37
C ARG A 240 -2.20 18.22 -14.38
N ASP A 241 -3.30 17.62 -14.81
CA ASP A 241 -4.52 17.41 -14.02
C ASP A 241 -4.25 16.74 -12.66
N ARG A 242 -5.17 17.00 -11.72
CA ARG A 242 -5.15 16.41 -10.38
C ARG A 242 -5.20 14.89 -10.46
N CYS A 243 -4.39 14.21 -9.66
CA CYS A 243 -4.41 12.76 -9.54
C CYS A 243 -4.64 12.31 -8.10
N PRO A 244 -5.35 11.19 -7.89
CA PRO A 244 -5.34 10.53 -6.60
C PRO A 244 -3.94 9.93 -6.37
N PHE A 245 -3.57 9.77 -5.11
CA PHE A 245 -2.25 9.30 -4.73
C PHE A 245 -2.29 8.61 -3.36
N ILE A 246 -1.21 7.90 -3.05
CA ILE A 246 -0.98 7.10 -1.86
C ILE A 246 0.43 7.42 -1.37
N VAL A 247 0.64 7.55 -0.06
CA VAL A 247 1.96 7.82 0.53
C VAL A 247 2.38 6.62 1.36
N GLU A 248 3.28 5.80 0.83
CA GLU A 248 4.01 4.76 1.55
C GLU A 248 4.97 5.34 2.61
N SER A 249 4.40 5.79 3.74
CA SER A 249 5.14 6.11 4.97
C SER A 249 5.64 4.87 5.70
N GLY A 250 6.88 4.42 5.51
CA GLY A 250 7.48 3.38 6.36
C GLY A 250 7.83 3.84 7.78
N GLU A 251 7.04 4.76 8.37
CA GLU A 251 7.41 5.76 9.37
C GLU A 251 8.11 6.97 8.75
N LEU A 252 7.37 8.05 8.48
CA LEU A 252 7.94 9.33 8.01
C LEU A 252 9.14 9.77 8.87
N GLY A 253 9.14 9.44 10.17
CA GLY A 253 10.23 9.75 11.12
C GLY A 253 11.58 9.07 10.88
N ASP A 254 11.66 8.07 10.00
CA ASP A 254 12.94 7.46 9.55
C ASP A 254 13.46 8.10 8.25
N GLY A 255 12.75 9.09 7.70
CA GLY A 255 13.14 9.85 6.52
C GLY A 255 12.78 9.20 5.19
N THR A 256 12.38 7.93 5.13
CA THR A 256 11.98 7.29 3.87
C THR A 256 10.55 7.67 3.47
N ILE A 257 10.38 8.25 2.28
CA ILE A 257 9.08 8.63 1.70
C ILE A 257 8.92 7.92 0.36
N ILE A 258 7.80 7.22 0.19
CA ILE A 258 7.43 6.59 -1.07
C ILE A 258 6.03 7.11 -1.43
N ILE A 259 5.83 7.58 -2.66
CA ILE A 259 4.55 8.14 -3.11
C ILE A 259 4.16 7.48 -4.42
N HIS A 260 2.92 6.98 -4.49
CA HIS A 260 2.31 6.43 -5.70
C HIS A 260 1.20 7.37 -6.17
N ALA A 261 1.39 8.01 -7.32
CA ALA A 261 0.39 8.87 -7.96
C ALA A 261 -0.24 8.16 -9.16
N PHE A 262 -1.54 8.34 -9.40
CA PHE A 262 -2.29 7.69 -10.48
C PHE A 262 -2.71 8.73 -11.53
N PRO A 263 -1.84 9.08 -12.50
CA PRO A 263 -1.99 10.29 -13.33
C PRO A 263 -2.93 10.15 -14.53
N GLN A 264 -3.68 9.06 -14.64
CA GLN A 264 -4.62 8.88 -15.74
C GLN A 264 -5.72 9.95 -15.67
N ILE A 265 -6.14 10.45 -16.83
CA ILE A 265 -7.10 11.57 -16.95
C ILE A 265 -8.53 11.10 -17.21
N ASP A 266 -8.84 9.88 -16.77
CA ASP A 266 -10.11 9.22 -16.97
C ASP A 266 -10.49 8.39 -15.73
N GLY A 267 -11.57 7.59 -15.85
CA GLY A 267 -12.05 6.75 -14.76
C GLY A 267 -11.02 5.76 -14.24
N SER A 268 -10.02 5.39 -15.06
CA SER A 268 -9.01 4.41 -14.66
C SER A 268 -8.16 4.89 -13.49
N ALA A 269 -7.89 6.19 -13.32
CA ALA A 269 -7.11 6.66 -12.15
C ALA A 269 -7.78 6.31 -10.82
N LEU A 270 -9.09 6.55 -10.69
CA LEU A 270 -9.85 6.20 -9.48
C LEU A 270 -9.95 4.69 -9.31
N THR A 271 -10.24 3.96 -10.39
CA THR A 271 -10.30 2.50 -10.38
C THR A 271 -8.99 1.91 -9.87
N ASN A 272 -7.89 2.33 -10.46
CA ASN A 272 -6.53 1.89 -10.18
C ASN A 272 -6.09 2.22 -8.76
N TRP A 273 -6.39 3.44 -8.30
CA TRP A 273 -6.13 3.88 -6.93
C TRP A 273 -6.91 3.07 -5.89
N MET A 274 -8.19 2.80 -6.15
CA MET A 274 -9.01 2.00 -5.25
C MET A 274 -8.58 0.53 -5.26
N GLU A 275 -8.28 -0.03 -6.42
CA GLU A 275 -7.80 -1.41 -6.51
C GLU A 275 -6.44 -1.61 -5.80
N TYR A 276 -5.54 -0.62 -5.87
CA TYR A 276 -4.30 -0.59 -5.06
C TYR A 276 -4.61 -0.73 -3.59
N SER A 277 -5.53 0.11 -3.11
CA SER A 277 -5.96 0.18 -1.72
C SER A 277 -6.56 -1.17 -1.28
N THR A 278 -7.43 -1.78 -2.10
CA THR A 278 -8.04 -3.10 -1.86
C THR A 278 -7.01 -4.23 -1.77
N GLN A 279 -6.13 -4.35 -2.77
CA GLN A 279 -5.08 -5.39 -2.80
C GLN A 279 -4.16 -5.29 -1.59
N THR A 280 -3.90 -4.07 -1.16
CA THR A 280 -3.02 -3.81 -0.06
C THR A 280 -3.65 -4.17 1.29
N MET A 281 -4.95 -3.87 1.47
CA MET A 281 -5.73 -4.39 2.61
C MET A 281 -5.76 -5.91 2.64
N LYS A 282 -6.00 -6.55 1.49
CA LYS A 282 -5.99 -8.03 1.38
C LYS A 282 -4.66 -8.59 1.84
N ARG A 283 -3.54 -8.05 1.38
CA ARG A 283 -2.18 -8.49 1.81
C ARG A 283 -1.97 -8.35 3.31
N MET A 284 -2.42 -7.25 3.90
CA MET A 284 -2.34 -7.04 5.34
C MET A 284 -3.15 -8.12 6.10
N LEU A 285 -4.39 -8.39 5.67
CA LEU A 285 -5.24 -9.42 6.24
C LEU A 285 -4.66 -10.83 6.05
N THR A 286 -4.21 -11.19 4.85
CA THR A 286 -3.53 -12.46 4.59
C THR A 286 -2.36 -12.66 5.56
N SER A 287 -1.56 -11.61 5.78
CA SER A 287 -0.44 -11.66 6.73
C SER A 287 -0.88 -11.87 8.18
N MET A 288 -1.96 -11.18 8.59
CA MET A 288 -2.55 -11.31 9.92
C MET A 288 -3.15 -12.70 10.12
N LEU A 289 -3.97 -13.18 9.19
CA LEU A 289 -4.66 -14.46 9.25
C LEU A 289 -3.67 -15.63 9.21
N ASN A 290 -2.62 -15.58 8.37
CA ASN A 290 -1.55 -16.57 8.39
C ASN A 290 -0.87 -16.69 9.77
N THR A 291 -0.78 -15.58 10.51
CA THR A 291 -0.20 -15.60 11.87
C THR A 291 -1.17 -16.28 12.86
N LEU A 292 -2.46 -15.97 12.74
CA LEU A 292 -3.52 -16.47 13.63
C LEU A 292 -3.93 -17.93 13.33
N SER A 293 -3.87 -18.36 12.07
CA SER A 293 -4.33 -19.69 11.63
C SER A 293 -3.33 -20.80 11.95
N ASN A 294 -2.03 -20.46 11.94
CA ASN A 294 -0.95 -21.44 11.98
C ASN A 294 -0.55 -21.83 13.41
N LYS A 295 -0.86 -21.00 14.41
CA LYS A 295 -0.39 -21.24 15.78
C LYS A 295 -1.38 -20.69 16.79
N MET A 296 -1.45 -21.31 17.96
CA MET A 296 -2.06 -20.77 19.17
C MET A 296 -1.31 -19.51 19.68
N ILE A 297 -0.83 -18.63 18.78
CA ILE A 297 -0.27 -17.34 19.11
C ILE A 297 -1.45 -16.37 19.17
N PRO A 298 -1.83 -15.89 20.36
CA PRO A 298 -2.93 -14.95 20.56
C PRO A 298 -2.65 -13.54 20.00
N GLN A 299 -1.62 -13.39 19.17
CA GLN A 299 -1.08 -12.10 18.75
C GLN A 299 -0.82 -12.10 17.26
N ALA A 300 -1.49 -11.22 16.53
CA ALA A 300 -1.16 -10.90 15.15
C ALA A 300 -0.51 -9.54 15.08
N TYR A 301 0.55 -9.41 14.28
CA TYR A 301 1.21 -8.14 14.08
C TYR A 301 0.65 -7.45 12.85
N THR A 302 0.19 -6.22 13.03
CA THR A 302 -0.08 -5.27 11.96
C THR A 302 0.94 -4.14 12.03
N ALA A 303 1.31 -3.53 10.92
CA ALA A 303 2.10 -2.32 10.96
C ALA A 303 1.14 -1.12 10.86
N THR A 304 1.01 -0.36 11.95
CA THR A 304 0.56 1.03 11.79
C THR A 304 1.56 1.69 10.88
N ARG A 305 1.09 2.13 9.72
CA ARG A 305 1.95 2.72 8.68
C ARG A 305 2.80 1.67 7.95
N LEU A 306 2.26 0.49 7.63
CA LEU A 306 2.51 -0.02 6.28
C LEU A 306 1.96 1.06 5.34
N GLY A 307 2.88 1.87 4.84
CA GLY A 307 2.72 3.31 4.86
C GLY A 307 1.59 3.86 4.01
N GLY A 308 0.76 4.73 4.56
CA GLY A 308 -0.34 5.44 3.87
C GLY A 308 -0.90 4.75 2.63
N GLN A 309 -1.16 3.44 2.75
CA GLN A 309 -1.73 2.56 1.71
C GLN A 309 -3.20 2.93 1.44
N PHE A 310 -3.76 3.72 2.36
CA PHE A 310 -5.02 4.42 2.27
C PHE A 310 -4.71 5.89 2.46
N PRO A 311 -5.31 6.77 1.66
CA PRO A 311 -5.08 8.18 1.90
C PRO A 311 -5.64 8.62 3.23
N ILE A 312 -4.87 9.48 3.90
CA ILE A 312 -5.16 10.00 5.25
C ILE A 312 -6.50 10.74 5.29
N ASP A 313 -6.96 11.20 4.13
CA ASP A 313 -8.32 11.66 3.90
C ASP A 313 -8.88 11.15 2.55
N PHE A 314 -9.24 9.86 2.53
CA PHE A 314 -9.79 9.18 1.35
C PHE A 314 -10.87 9.99 0.61
N TYR A 315 -11.84 10.54 1.35
CA TYR A 315 -12.97 11.25 0.75
C TYR A 315 -12.61 12.63 0.24
N THR A 316 -11.66 13.31 0.89
CA THR A 316 -11.11 14.56 0.36
C THR A 316 -10.39 14.33 -0.95
N ILE A 317 -9.58 13.27 -1.08
CA ILE A 317 -8.91 12.93 -2.34
C ILE A 317 -9.91 12.52 -3.42
N LEU A 318 -10.89 11.68 -3.10
CA LEU A 318 -11.97 11.31 -4.02
C LEU A 318 -12.72 12.56 -4.52
N GLY A 319 -13.11 13.45 -3.61
CA GLY A 319 -13.82 14.68 -3.93
C GLY A 319 -13.01 15.61 -4.82
N ASN A 320 -11.73 15.87 -4.47
CA ASN A 320 -10.86 16.75 -5.23
C ASN A 320 -10.56 16.25 -6.64
N TYR A 321 -10.46 14.93 -6.82
CA TYR A 321 -10.32 14.33 -8.15
C TYR A 321 -11.59 14.51 -8.97
N VAL A 322 -12.76 14.14 -8.43
CA VAL A 322 -14.06 14.31 -9.10
C VAL A 322 -14.29 15.77 -9.50
N ASP A 323 -14.00 16.72 -8.61
CA ASP A 323 -14.14 18.15 -8.88
C ASP A 323 -13.14 18.64 -9.92
N GLY A 324 -11.88 18.19 -9.84
CA GLY A 324 -10.83 18.48 -10.80
C GLY A 324 -11.22 18.07 -12.23
N MET A 325 -11.73 16.86 -12.39
CA MET A 325 -12.21 16.33 -13.68
C MET A 325 -13.40 17.10 -14.26
N ASN A 326 -14.07 17.91 -13.44
CA ASN A 326 -15.22 18.72 -13.82
C ASN A 326 -14.90 20.20 -13.95
N GLY A 327 -13.62 20.59 -13.90
CA GLY A 327 -13.21 22.00 -13.98
C GLY A 327 -13.71 22.83 -12.78
N ILE A 328 -14.09 22.18 -11.69
CA ILE A 328 -14.61 22.85 -10.51
C ILE A 328 -13.42 23.19 -9.60
N MET A 329 -13.02 24.46 -9.61
CA MET A 329 -12.12 25.03 -8.62
C MET A 329 -12.94 25.54 -7.42
N GLN A 330 -13.42 24.64 -6.55
CA GLN A 330 -14.08 25.11 -5.33
C GLN A 330 -13.04 25.54 -4.28
N PRO A 331 -13.22 26.72 -3.65
CA PRO A 331 -12.52 27.03 -2.42
C PRO A 331 -13.06 26.13 -1.31
N ARG A 332 -12.21 25.21 -0.80
CA ARG A 332 -12.30 24.50 0.48
C ARG A 332 -13.72 24.32 1.05
N LYS A 333 -14.63 23.68 0.32
CA LYS A 333 -15.82 23.14 0.96
C LYS A 333 -15.50 21.72 1.38
N THR A 334 -15.58 21.48 2.68
CA THR A 334 -15.72 20.14 3.26
C THR A 334 -17.04 19.57 2.72
N VAL A 335 -17.02 19.06 1.50
CA VAL A 335 -18.15 18.29 0.99
C VAL A 335 -18.24 17.09 1.92
N LYS A 336 -19.42 16.83 2.49
CA LYS A 336 -19.61 15.66 3.34
C LYS A 336 -19.19 14.43 2.54
N ALA A 337 -18.16 13.77 3.02
CA ALA A 337 -17.54 12.56 2.49
C ALA A 337 -18.51 11.52 1.89
N SER A 338 -19.68 11.33 2.50
CA SER A 338 -20.71 10.39 2.06
C SER A 338 -21.36 10.77 0.72
N ILE A 339 -21.35 12.04 0.34
CA ILE A 339 -22.11 12.57 -0.81
C ILE A 339 -21.47 12.17 -2.14
N GLN A 340 -20.14 12.17 -2.27
CA GLN A 340 -19.49 11.84 -3.55
C GLN A 340 -19.61 10.35 -3.88
N LEU A 341 -19.44 9.49 -2.89
CA LEU A 341 -19.64 8.06 -3.08
C LEU A 341 -21.11 7.75 -3.36
N GLU A 342 -22.03 8.35 -2.61
CA GLU A 342 -23.47 8.25 -2.88
C GLU A 342 -23.80 8.71 -4.31
N GLU A 343 -23.20 9.81 -4.77
CA GLU A 343 -23.36 10.28 -6.15
C GLU A 343 -22.83 9.27 -7.17
N ILE A 344 -21.65 8.68 -6.96
CA ILE A 344 -21.08 7.65 -7.84
C ILE A 344 -22.02 6.44 -7.90
N LEU A 345 -22.42 5.90 -6.74
CA LEU A 345 -23.33 4.76 -6.65
C LEU A 345 -24.69 5.07 -7.32
N THR A 346 -25.26 6.23 -7.03
CA THR A 346 -26.54 6.70 -7.62
C THR A 346 -26.43 6.87 -9.12
N SER A 347 -25.31 7.40 -9.62
CA SER A 347 -25.11 7.65 -11.03
C SER A 347 -24.90 6.35 -11.80
N TYR A 348 -24.11 5.42 -11.25
CA TYR A 348 -23.97 4.08 -11.79
C TYR A 348 -25.33 3.37 -11.88
N TYR A 349 -26.13 3.48 -10.82
CA TYR A 349 -27.50 2.95 -10.76
C TYR A 349 -28.46 3.58 -11.78
N ASN A 350 -28.54 4.92 -11.83
CA ASN A 350 -29.40 5.65 -12.75
C ASN A 350 -29.04 5.35 -14.20
N CYS A 351 -27.75 5.27 -14.48
CA CYS A 351 -27.22 4.94 -15.78
C CYS A 351 -27.63 3.53 -16.22
N ALA A 352 -27.68 2.58 -15.30
CA ALA A 352 -28.16 1.24 -15.58
C ALA A 352 -29.66 1.17 -15.87
N SER A 353 -30.44 1.94 -15.11
CA SER A 353 -31.89 1.90 -15.18
C SER A 353 -32.44 2.69 -16.37
N THR A 354 -31.75 3.76 -16.76
CA THR A 354 -32.24 4.71 -17.77
C THR A 354 -31.31 4.90 -18.97
N GLY A 355 -30.10 4.34 -18.91
CA GLY A 355 -29.03 4.59 -19.89
C GLY A 355 -28.39 5.98 -19.78
N LYS A 356 -28.82 6.82 -18.84
CA LYS A 356 -28.41 8.24 -18.72
C LYS A 356 -27.41 8.45 -17.60
N MET A 357 -26.33 9.18 -17.88
CA MET A 357 -25.31 9.57 -16.90
C MET A 357 -25.37 11.08 -16.64
N ASN A 358 -25.18 11.50 -15.39
CA ASN A 358 -25.03 12.92 -15.09
C ASN A 358 -23.70 13.45 -15.66
N ASP A 359 -23.62 14.75 -16.00
CA ASP A 359 -22.42 15.28 -16.65
C ASP A 359 -21.17 15.17 -15.75
N ARG A 360 -21.33 15.22 -14.42
CA ARG A 360 -20.23 15.17 -13.46
C ARG A 360 -19.50 13.82 -13.45
N MET A 361 -20.25 12.73 -13.36
CA MET A 361 -19.75 11.37 -13.41
C MET A 361 -19.33 10.97 -14.82
N ARG A 362 -20.03 11.48 -15.84
CA ARG A 362 -19.61 11.33 -17.23
C ARG A 362 -18.20 11.85 -17.47
N ASN A 363 -17.89 13.06 -16.98
CA ASN A 363 -16.56 13.64 -17.13
C ASN A 363 -15.51 12.90 -16.31
N THR A 364 -15.85 12.50 -15.08
CA THR A 364 -14.95 11.78 -14.16
C THR A 364 -14.54 10.41 -14.72
N PHE A 365 -15.51 9.62 -15.19
CA PHE A 365 -15.27 8.26 -15.68
C PHE A 365 -15.16 8.16 -17.21
N LYS A 366 -15.24 9.29 -17.93
CA LYS A 366 -15.26 9.38 -19.41
C LYS A 366 -16.30 8.48 -20.08
N THR A 367 -17.51 8.46 -19.53
CA THR A 367 -18.62 7.64 -20.06
C THR A 367 -19.47 8.41 -21.09
N LEU A 368 -20.49 7.77 -21.66
CA LEU A 368 -21.44 8.42 -22.56
C LEU A 368 -22.51 9.17 -21.77
N LYS A 369 -23.12 10.20 -22.38
CA LYS A 369 -24.27 10.89 -21.76
C LYS A 369 -25.52 10.02 -21.75
N THR A 370 -25.71 9.25 -22.81
CA THR A 370 -26.85 8.35 -23.04
C THR A 370 -26.39 7.07 -23.74
N GLY A 371 -27.11 5.96 -23.54
CA GLY A 371 -26.80 4.69 -24.21
C GLY A 371 -25.59 3.97 -23.61
N ASN A 372 -25.32 4.19 -22.33
CA ASN A 372 -24.28 3.43 -21.64
C ASN A 372 -24.66 1.95 -21.54
N THR A 373 -23.67 1.08 -21.72
CA THR A 373 -23.72 -0.37 -21.55
C THR A 373 -22.79 -0.76 -20.39
N PRO A 374 -22.90 -1.97 -19.85
CA PRO A 374 -21.96 -2.44 -18.82
C PRO A 374 -20.48 -2.30 -19.23
N ASP A 375 -20.17 -2.47 -20.52
CA ASP A 375 -18.79 -2.41 -21.04
C ASP A 375 -18.21 -0.98 -21.01
N ASN A 376 -19.01 0.02 -21.35
CA ASN A 376 -18.57 1.43 -21.33
C ASN A 376 -18.68 2.07 -19.93
N LEU A 377 -19.20 1.36 -18.94
CA LEU A 377 -19.15 1.71 -17.51
C LEU A 377 -18.07 0.93 -16.74
N SER A 378 -17.19 0.21 -17.44
CA SER A 378 -16.22 -0.71 -16.84
C SER A 378 -15.39 -0.10 -15.71
N TYR A 379 -14.80 1.09 -15.90
CA TYR A 379 -14.03 1.76 -14.84
C TYR A 379 -14.86 2.09 -13.60
N MET A 380 -16.07 2.62 -13.81
CA MET A 380 -16.98 2.96 -12.71
C MET A 380 -17.42 1.71 -11.94
N ARG A 381 -17.75 0.63 -12.66
CA ARG A 381 -18.08 -0.68 -12.08
C ARG A 381 -16.92 -1.23 -11.25
N GLN A 382 -15.72 -1.26 -11.81
CA GLN A 382 -14.52 -1.79 -11.16
C GLN A 382 -14.12 -0.95 -9.94
N PHE A 383 -14.29 0.38 -10.01
CA PHE A 383 -14.09 1.27 -8.85
C PHE A 383 -15.04 0.90 -7.72
N ILE A 384 -16.35 0.77 -8.01
CA ILE A 384 -17.35 0.43 -6.99
C ILE A 384 -17.09 -0.97 -6.43
N GLU A 385 -16.79 -1.95 -7.28
CA GLU A 385 -16.46 -3.31 -6.85
C GLU A 385 -15.24 -3.33 -5.91
N SER A 386 -14.17 -2.62 -6.28
CA SER A 386 -12.95 -2.51 -5.48
C SER A 386 -13.24 -1.81 -4.15
N TYR A 387 -14.04 -0.75 -4.16
CA TYR A 387 -14.45 -0.01 -2.98
C TYR A 387 -15.28 -0.87 -2.00
N LEU A 388 -16.26 -1.62 -2.50
CA LEU A 388 -17.07 -2.54 -1.69
C LEU A 388 -16.22 -3.67 -1.12
N THR A 389 -15.37 -4.28 -1.95
CA THR A 389 -14.44 -5.33 -1.51
C THR A 389 -13.53 -4.81 -0.40
N PHE A 390 -12.98 -3.61 -0.57
CA PHE A 390 -12.16 -2.96 0.45
C PHE A 390 -12.94 -2.76 1.76
N THR A 391 -14.16 -2.26 1.67
CA THR A 391 -15.03 -2.01 2.83
C THR A 391 -15.28 -3.30 3.62
N ILE A 392 -15.55 -4.41 2.94
CA ILE A 392 -15.72 -5.75 3.55
C ILE A 392 -14.43 -6.19 4.23
N LEU A 393 -13.30 -6.14 3.51
CA LEU A 393 -11.99 -6.50 4.05
C LEU A 393 -11.66 -5.68 5.31
N PHE A 394 -11.86 -4.37 5.26
CA PHE A 394 -11.61 -3.52 6.43
C PHE A 394 -12.54 -3.84 7.61
N GLY A 395 -13.81 -4.16 7.35
CA GLY A 395 -14.73 -4.64 8.39
C GLY A 395 -14.20 -5.89 9.10
N VAL A 396 -13.67 -6.84 8.34
CA VAL A 396 -13.00 -8.03 8.88
C VAL A 396 -11.76 -7.64 9.69
N TYR A 397 -10.93 -6.72 9.20
CA TYR A 397 -9.79 -6.21 9.95
C TYR A 397 -10.20 -5.58 11.30
N ASP A 398 -11.23 -4.74 11.33
CA ASP A 398 -11.73 -4.11 12.57
C ASP A 398 -12.29 -5.16 13.55
N ASP A 399 -12.98 -6.18 13.03
CA ASP A 399 -13.49 -7.29 13.82
C ASP A 399 -12.34 -8.04 14.53
N PHE A 400 -11.22 -8.31 13.86
CA PHE A 400 -10.03 -8.88 14.50
C PHE A 400 -9.31 -7.90 15.43
N ALA A 401 -9.18 -6.63 15.04
CA ALA A 401 -8.49 -5.61 15.84
C ALA A 401 -9.17 -5.36 17.18
N LYS A 402 -10.50 -5.47 17.22
CA LYS A 402 -11.34 -5.32 18.40
C LYS A 402 -11.96 -6.64 18.85
N PHE A 403 -11.32 -7.77 18.54
CA PHE A 403 -11.85 -9.10 18.86
C PHE A 403 -12.21 -9.26 20.35
N ASN A 404 -11.37 -8.73 21.24
CA ASN A 404 -11.56 -8.75 22.68
C ASN A 404 -12.34 -7.54 23.24
N ALA A 405 -12.99 -6.73 22.39
CA ALA A 405 -13.70 -5.54 22.86
C ALA A 405 -14.90 -5.92 23.75
N ASN A 406 -14.98 -5.30 24.93
CA ASN A 406 -16.11 -5.44 25.84
C ASN A 406 -17.20 -4.43 25.49
N VAL A 407 -18.41 -4.91 25.24
CA VAL A 407 -19.61 -4.09 25.08
C VAL A 407 -20.38 -4.15 26.40
N ASN A 408 -20.34 -3.08 27.19
CA ASN A 408 -21.02 -2.98 28.49
C ASN A 408 -20.66 -4.12 29.47
N GLY A 409 -19.39 -4.55 29.48
CA GLY A 409 -18.91 -5.65 30.33
C GLY A 409 -19.18 -7.06 29.79
N VAL A 410 -19.74 -7.19 28.59
CA VAL A 410 -19.96 -8.48 27.90
C VAL A 410 -19.10 -8.54 26.64
N GLN A 411 -18.45 -9.67 26.39
CA GLN A 411 -17.71 -9.89 25.15
C GLN A 411 -18.65 -9.88 23.94
N ASP A 412 -18.23 -9.29 22.82
CA ASP A 412 -19.01 -9.26 21.57
C ASP A 412 -19.00 -10.64 20.89
N VAL A 413 -19.86 -11.55 21.37
CA VAL A 413 -19.94 -12.95 20.90
C VAL A 413 -20.14 -13.05 19.39
N LYS A 414 -20.98 -12.17 18.80
CA LYS A 414 -21.23 -12.18 17.35
C LYS A 414 -19.99 -11.83 16.55
N ARG A 415 -19.16 -10.90 17.04
CA ARG A 415 -17.86 -10.58 16.42
C ARG A 415 -16.90 -11.76 16.53
N GLN A 416 -16.84 -12.39 17.70
CA GLN A 416 -15.98 -13.55 17.92
C GLN A 416 -16.36 -14.72 16.99
N GLU A 417 -17.65 -14.98 16.79
CA GLU A 417 -18.16 -15.98 15.85
C GLU A 417 -17.73 -15.67 14.40
N ARG A 418 -17.97 -14.43 13.91
CA ARG A 418 -17.54 -14.02 12.56
C ARG A 418 -16.04 -14.18 12.35
N CYS A 419 -15.21 -13.74 13.30
CA CYS A 419 -13.76 -13.91 13.25
C CYS A 419 -13.36 -15.40 13.24
N GLY A 420 -14.04 -16.23 14.04
CA GLY A 420 -13.82 -17.67 14.08
C GLY A 420 -14.12 -18.34 12.74
N ASP A 421 -15.22 -17.95 12.09
CA ASP A 421 -15.60 -18.46 10.76
C ASP A 421 -14.58 -18.07 9.69
N VAL A 422 -14.17 -16.80 9.64
CA VAL A 422 -13.14 -16.32 8.70
C VAL A 422 -11.81 -17.05 8.92
N LEU A 423 -11.36 -17.23 10.17
CA LEU A 423 -10.14 -17.98 10.46
C LEU A 423 -10.24 -19.44 10.01
N LYS A 424 -11.37 -20.08 10.27
CA LYS A 424 -11.61 -21.48 9.88
C LYS A 424 -11.58 -21.62 8.37
N GLU A 425 -12.25 -20.73 7.65
CA GLU A 425 -12.28 -20.75 6.19
C GLU A 425 -10.90 -20.46 5.59
N PHE A 426 -10.20 -19.44 6.10
CA PHE A 426 -8.84 -19.12 5.68
C PHE A 426 -7.86 -20.27 5.94
N LYS A 427 -8.00 -21.02 7.04
CA LYS A 427 -7.17 -22.21 7.30
C LYS A 427 -7.39 -23.32 6.26
N VAL A 428 -8.60 -23.42 5.68
CA VAL A 428 -8.95 -24.46 4.70
C VAL A 428 -8.62 -24.03 3.28
N LYS A 429 -8.93 -22.78 2.90
CA LYS A 429 -8.84 -22.26 1.52
C LYS A 429 -7.71 -21.25 1.31
N GLY A 430 -6.99 -20.84 2.36
CA GLY A 430 -5.95 -19.82 2.29
C GLY A 430 -6.49 -18.46 1.87
N GLU A 431 -5.69 -17.71 1.10
CA GLU A 431 -6.07 -16.39 0.60
C GLU A 431 -7.27 -16.38 -0.36
N TYR A 432 -7.63 -17.54 -0.93
CA TYR A 432 -8.83 -17.67 -1.76
C TYR A 432 -10.11 -17.33 -0.97
N ALA A 433 -10.14 -17.59 0.34
CA ALA A 433 -11.24 -17.18 1.21
C ALA A 433 -11.48 -15.66 1.17
N LEU A 434 -10.41 -14.87 1.03
CA LEU A 434 -10.51 -13.42 0.93
C LEU A 434 -10.92 -12.96 -0.47
N ASP A 435 -10.64 -13.76 -1.52
CA ASP A 435 -11.10 -13.48 -2.87
C ASP A 435 -12.61 -13.66 -3.03
N GLU A 436 -13.24 -14.50 -2.21
CA GLU A 436 -14.71 -14.62 -2.19
C GLU A 436 -15.40 -13.31 -1.79
N PHE A 437 -14.74 -12.42 -1.04
CA PHE A 437 -15.30 -11.09 -0.73
C PHE A 437 -15.42 -10.19 -1.95
N ARG A 438 -14.58 -10.39 -2.98
CA ARG A 438 -14.76 -9.71 -4.27
C ARG A 438 -16.02 -10.21 -4.97
N ASN A 439 -16.26 -11.52 -4.96
CA ASN A 439 -17.48 -12.10 -5.53
C ASN A 439 -18.72 -11.61 -4.78
N MET A 440 -18.64 -11.48 -3.45
CA MET A 440 -19.70 -10.87 -2.64
C MET A 440 -19.97 -9.43 -3.06
N ALA A 441 -18.93 -8.59 -3.21
CA ALA A 441 -19.07 -7.22 -3.69
C ALA A 441 -19.70 -7.15 -5.10
N SER A 442 -19.27 -8.03 -6.00
CA SER A 442 -19.86 -8.18 -7.35
C SER A 442 -21.34 -8.62 -7.30
N SER A 443 -21.71 -9.51 -6.37
CA SER A 443 -23.10 -9.90 -6.14
C SER A 443 -23.93 -8.75 -5.60
N MET A 444 -23.43 -8.03 -4.58
CA MET A 444 -24.11 -6.87 -4.02
C MET A 444 -24.39 -5.80 -5.08
N LEU A 445 -23.44 -5.58 -5.99
CA LEU A 445 -23.63 -4.73 -7.16
C LEU A 445 -24.73 -5.27 -8.06
N THR A 446 -24.69 -6.55 -8.39
CA THR A 446 -25.69 -7.23 -9.23
C THR A 446 -27.10 -7.14 -8.63
N ASP A 447 -27.24 -7.39 -7.34
CA ASP A 447 -28.50 -7.36 -6.61
C ASP A 447 -29.08 -5.95 -6.53
N LEU A 448 -28.24 -4.93 -6.37
CA LEU A 448 -28.63 -3.53 -6.42
C LEU A 448 -29.34 -3.18 -7.75
N PHE A 449 -28.94 -3.78 -8.88
CA PHE A 449 -29.63 -3.60 -10.16
C PHE A 449 -31.00 -4.28 -10.21
N ASN A 450 -31.16 -5.41 -9.53
CA ASN A 450 -32.32 -6.28 -9.68
C ASN A 450 -33.41 -6.01 -8.64
N ALA A 451 -33.11 -5.30 -7.54
CA ALA A 451 -34.05 -5.09 -6.44
C ALA A 451 -35.35 -4.35 -6.86
N PRO A 452 -36.51 -4.60 -6.24
CA PRO A 452 -37.76 -3.86 -6.52
C PRO A 452 -37.86 -2.49 -5.82
N ASN A 453 -37.18 -2.29 -4.67
CA ASN A 453 -37.14 -1.01 -3.92
C ASN A 453 -35.73 -0.40 -3.94
N ARG A 454 -35.25 -0.08 -5.13
CA ARG A 454 -33.83 0.21 -5.42
C ARG A 454 -33.26 1.41 -4.69
N ALA A 455 -34.02 2.50 -4.58
CA ALA A 455 -33.56 3.73 -3.91
C ALA A 455 -33.23 3.49 -2.42
N VAL A 456 -34.07 2.74 -1.71
CA VAL A 456 -33.85 2.42 -0.28
C VAL A 456 -32.61 1.53 -0.11
N HIS A 457 -32.39 0.56 -1.01
CA HIS A 457 -31.22 -0.32 -0.96
C HIS A 457 -29.93 0.44 -1.24
N LEU A 458 -29.96 1.39 -2.18
CA LEU A 458 -28.83 2.23 -2.52
C LEU A 458 -28.39 3.12 -1.33
N THR A 459 -29.33 3.84 -0.71
CA THR A 459 -29.03 4.68 0.46
C THR A 459 -28.47 3.84 1.60
N LYS A 460 -29.09 2.69 1.88
CA LYS A 460 -28.60 1.77 2.91
C LYS A 460 -27.19 1.26 2.60
N LEU A 461 -26.91 0.90 1.34
CA LEU A 461 -25.59 0.45 0.93
C LEU A 461 -24.55 1.56 1.09
N ALA A 462 -24.86 2.78 0.65
CA ALA A 462 -23.96 3.93 0.79
C ALA A 462 -23.67 4.24 2.27
N GLU A 463 -24.69 4.21 3.12
CA GLU A 463 -24.55 4.39 4.57
C GLU A 463 -23.67 3.31 5.19
N GLU A 464 -23.94 2.02 4.93
CA GLU A 464 -23.14 0.91 5.46
C GLU A 464 -21.69 1.00 4.99
N CYS A 465 -21.45 1.36 3.72
CA CYS A 465 -20.09 1.43 3.21
C CYS A 465 -19.32 2.68 3.66
N SER A 466 -20.01 3.70 4.16
CA SER A 466 -19.35 4.90 4.72
C SER A 466 -18.77 4.66 6.11
N LYS A 467 -19.34 3.73 6.89
CA LYS A 467 -18.91 3.46 8.28
C LYS A 467 -17.47 2.93 8.35
N PRO A 468 -17.04 1.91 7.56
CA PRO A 468 -15.67 1.42 7.60
C PRO A 468 -14.62 2.49 7.29
N ILE A 469 -14.85 3.36 6.29
CA ILE A 469 -13.88 4.41 5.95
C ILE A 469 -13.79 5.49 7.03
N ALA A 470 -14.92 5.86 7.66
CA ALA A 470 -14.89 6.79 8.78
C ALA A 470 -14.00 6.23 9.91
N ILE A 471 -14.12 4.94 10.20
CA ILE A 471 -13.30 4.23 11.17
C ILE A 471 -11.83 4.18 10.73
N VAL A 472 -11.53 3.91 9.44
CA VAL A 472 -10.16 4.01 8.88
C VAL A 472 -9.55 5.37 9.19
N ASN A 473 -10.24 6.45 8.86
CA ASN A 473 -9.76 7.81 9.08
C ASN A 473 -9.52 8.12 10.58
N GLU A 474 -10.32 7.55 11.48
CA GLU A 474 -10.07 7.65 12.92
C GLU A 474 -8.81 6.90 13.36
N TYR A 475 -8.55 5.71 12.82
CA TYR A 475 -7.30 4.97 13.09
C TYR A 475 -6.07 5.71 12.59
N LEU A 476 -6.17 6.45 11.48
CA LEU A 476 -5.07 7.23 10.91
C LEU A 476 -4.81 8.53 11.68
N LYS A 477 -5.84 9.15 12.28
CA LYS A 477 -5.73 10.42 13.01
C LYS A 477 -5.21 10.31 14.45
N LYS A 478 -5.16 9.11 15.04
CA LYS A 478 -4.70 8.97 16.44
C LYS A 478 -3.17 8.96 16.49
N PRO A 479 -2.51 10.00 17.05
CA PRO A 479 -1.14 9.82 17.51
C PRO A 479 -1.20 8.83 18.68
N LYS A 480 -0.34 7.81 18.65
CA LYS A 480 -0.10 7.00 19.84
C LYS A 480 1.06 7.62 20.60
N HIS A 481 0.76 8.00 21.84
CA HIS A 481 1.70 8.42 22.87
C HIS A 481 2.79 7.39 23.11
#